data_AF-A0A3D3VZW6-F1
#
_entry.id   AF-A0A3D3VZW6-F1
#
_cell.length_a   1.000
_cell.length_b   1.000
_cell.length_c   1.000
_cell.angle_alpha   90.00
_cell.angle_beta   90.00
_cell.angle_gamma   90.00
#
_symmetry.space_group_name_H-M   'P 1'
#
loop_
_entity.id
_entity.type
_entity.pdbx_description
1 polymer ?
#
loop_
_entity_poly.entity_id
_entity_poly.type
_entity_poly.pdbx_seq_one_letter_code
_entity_poly.pdbx_strand_id
1 'polypeptide(L)'
;MLIQTTASCTCLLLCAGIVLSTVVATESPAKQQPWQLKLRIQSPDGPPQSQQPRGWKRTERAAEWQPARTAVIVCDVWDRHHCLNAVRRMTEFLPRMNQLLTVCRSNGATIIHAPSDCMPAYEQHPARLRARQAPNAPGRPADVEFWCSQIPTEERAVYPIDQSDGGEDDDPAEHAEWAAKLTAEGRNAALPWKAQNEAITIDAERDFISDRGDEIWNILKQQNIEHVMLVGVHTNMCVLGRPFGLRQQVRAGFEVVLVRDLTDCMYNPRRWPFVDHFSGNDLIVSHVERFVCPTITSDQILGGSPHVSKYDQRTNRDLLTVLPGNAASVPGAGWWAPVMMPGSLPSDAGGDPSAAVWLRCTVRLPQQLLASGAATLQLPSADVAGAWLNGTAIPAAAGAATSRPLPSAAVLPDGINLLVLKLQPGKSGTLCSEALRIQCGQQSLSLDGRWQWQRDNGTDLSSIPLPAQFGIGSDILFEPTR
;
A
#
# COMPACT_ATOMS: atom_id res chain seq x y z
N MET A 1 -67.79 -93.72 9.52
CA MET A 1 -66.74 -93.98 8.51
C MET A 1 -66.23 -92.62 8.07
N LEU A 2 -64.96 -92.34 8.31
CA LEU A 2 -64.41 -91.00 8.55
C LEU A 2 -64.56 -90.02 7.37
N ILE A 3 -65.04 -88.81 7.67
CA ILE A 3 -64.91 -87.62 6.83
C ILE A 3 -64.08 -86.62 7.64
N GLN A 4 -62.86 -86.34 7.19
CA GLN A 4 -61.96 -85.34 7.77
C GLN A 4 -62.20 -83.98 7.12
N THR A 5 -62.51 -82.99 7.94
CA THR A 5 -62.58 -81.57 7.63
C THR A 5 -61.19 -80.94 7.66
N THR A 6 -60.81 -80.25 6.59
CA THR A 6 -59.61 -79.42 6.49
C THR A 6 -59.81 -78.08 7.20
N ALA A 7 -58.95 -77.77 8.18
CA ALA A 7 -58.85 -76.46 8.80
C ALA A 7 -57.46 -75.87 8.52
N SER A 8 -57.49 -74.61 8.08
CA SER A 8 -56.38 -73.79 7.61
C SER A 8 -55.45 -73.39 8.76
N CYS A 9 -54.13 -73.44 8.54
CA CYS A 9 -53.13 -72.88 9.45
C CYS A 9 -52.19 -71.94 8.69
N THR A 10 -52.29 -70.66 9.02
CA THR A 10 -51.57 -69.51 8.49
C THR A 10 -50.10 -69.57 8.91
N CYS A 11 -49.17 -69.70 7.97
CA CYS A 11 -47.74 -69.48 8.22
C CYS A 11 -47.39 -67.99 8.05
N LEU A 12 -47.01 -67.33 9.13
CA LEU A 12 -46.31 -66.04 9.10
C LEU A 12 -44.91 -66.24 8.52
N LEU A 13 -44.63 -65.64 7.36
CA LEU A 13 -43.28 -65.43 6.85
C LEU A 13 -42.77 -64.07 7.35
N LEU A 14 -41.86 -64.06 8.32
CA LEU A 14 -41.05 -62.89 8.65
C LEU A 14 -40.06 -62.63 7.50
N CYS A 15 -40.33 -61.63 6.66
CA CYS A 15 -39.35 -61.08 5.75
C CYS A 15 -38.47 -60.07 6.51
N ALA A 16 -37.26 -60.47 6.89
CA ALA A 16 -36.24 -59.54 7.37
C ALA A 16 -35.66 -58.77 6.18
N GLY A 17 -36.18 -57.56 5.95
CA GLY A 17 -35.63 -56.63 4.97
C GLY A 17 -34.31 -56.04 5.48
N ILE A 18 -33.19 -56.41 4.85
CA ILE A 18 -31.91 -55.75 5.04
C ILE A 18 -31.98 -54.44 4.27
N VAL A 19 -32.21 -53.33 4.98
CA VAL A 19 -32.02 -51.97 4.43
C VAL A 19 -30.52 -51.73 4.38
N LEU A 20 -29.93 -51.87 3.20
CA LEU A 20 -28.54 -51.50 2.94
C LEU A 20 -28.46 -49.97 2.91
N SER A 21 -28.24 -49.35 4.06
CA SER A 21 -27.91 -47.92 4.14
C SER A 21 -26.54 -47.72 3.50
N THR A 22 -26.50 -47.36 2.22
CA THR A 22 -25.28 -46.85 1.59
C THR A 22 -24.96 -45.51 2.24
N VAL A 23 -24.14 -45.55 3.29
CA VAL A 23 -23.43 -44.38 3.78
C VAL A 23 -22.50 -43.97 2.64
N VAL A 24 -22.90 -42.97 1.86
CA VAL A 24 -21.98 -42.22 1.03
C VAL A 24 -21.06 -41.53 2.02
N ALA A 25 -19.90 -42.14 2.26
CA ALA A 25 -18.82 -41.45 2.93
C ALA A 25 -18.49 -40.24 2.07
N THR A 26 -18.97 -39.07 2.47
CA THR A 26 -18.39 -37.82 2.02
C THR A 26 -16.93 -37.92 2.44
N GLU A 27 -16.03 -38.16 1.48
CA GLU A 27 -14.59 -38.00 1.73
C GLU A 27 -14.43 -36.62 2.36
N SER A 28 -13.98 -36.61 3.62
CA SER A 28 -13.44 -35.39 4.22
C SER A 28 -12.43 -34.84 3.20
N PRO A 29 -12.51 -33.55 2.81
CA PRO A 29 -11.55 -32.98 1.88
C PRO A 29 -10.17 -33.36 2.42
N ALA A 30 -9.36 -34.04 1.59
CA ALA A 30 -8.03 -34.50 1.99
C ALA A 30 -7.36 -33.33 2.70
N LYS A 31 -6.90 -33.53 3.96
CA LYS A 31 -6.23 -32.47 4.72
C LYS A 31 -5.09 -31.94 3.86
N GLN A 32 -5.30 -30.77 3.27
CA GLN A 32 -4.32 -30.16 2.39
C GLN A 32 -3.10 -29.86 3.22
N GLN A 33 -1.94 -30.27 2.71
CA GLN A 33 -0.70 -30.10 3.46
C GLN A 33 -0.43 -28.61 3.62
N PRO A 34 0.05 -28.19 4.81
CA PRO A 34 0.45 -26.83 5.04
C PRO A 34 1.56 -26.39 4.07
N TRP A 35 1.54 -25.13 3.64
CA TRP A 35 2.63 -24.56 2.87
C TRP A 35 3.85 -24.35 3.74
N GLN A 36 4.99 -24.87 3.27
CA GLN A 36 6.29 -24.67 3.90
C GLN A 36 6.95 -23.44 3.27
N LEU A 37 6.89 -22.31 3.98
CA LEU A 37 7.34 -21.02 3.47
C LEU A 37 8.66 -20.60 4.11
N LYS A 38 9.45 -19.86 3.35
CA LYS A 38 10.64 -19.14 3.79
C LYS A 38 10.34 -17.65 3.74
N LEU A 39 10.02 -17.10 4.91
CA LEU A 39 9.69 -15.70 5.09
C LEU A 39 10.98 -14.88 5.13
N ARG A 40 11.19 -14.04 4.12
CA ARG A 40 12.37 -13.18 3.98
C ARG A 40 12.13 -11.87 4.72
N ILE A 41 13.00 -11.51 5.65
CA ILE A 41 12.94 -10.27 6.44
C ILE A 41 14.33 -9.63 6.48
N GLN A 42 14.41 -8.34 6.80
CA GLN A 42 15.67 -7.67 7.08
C GLN A 42 15.80 -7.29 8.56
N SER A 43 16.99 -7.50 9.10
CA SER A 43 17.36 -7.09 10.46
C SER A 43 18.62 -6.22 10.43
N PRO A 44 18.79 -5.32 11.42
CA PRO A 44 20.03 -4.57 11.55
C PRO A 44 21.21 -5.53 11.70
N ASP A 45 22.30 -5.26 10.99
CA ASP A 45 23.53 -6.03 11.08
C ASP A 45 24.40 -5.51 12.24
N GLY A 46 24.92 -6.44 13.05
CA GLY A 46 25.67 -6.14 14.27
C GLY A 46 24.85 -5.91 15.55
N PRO A 47 25.50 -5.86 16.73
CA PRO A 47 24.83 -5.68 18.02
C PRO A 47 24.24 -4.26 18.14
N PRO A 48 23.18 -4.06 18.97
CA PRO A 48 22.52 -2.76 19.14
C PRO A 48 23.41 -1.58 19.55
N GLN A 49 24.63 -1.85 20.01
CA GLN A 49 25.59 -0.91 20.59
C GLN A 49 26.78 -0.59 19.66
N SER A 50 26.77 -1.02 18.39
CA SER A 50 27.86 -0.66 17.47
C SER A 50 27.86 0.84 17.18
N GLN A 51 29.01 1.51 17.36
CA GLN A 51 29.21 2.92 16.97
C GLN A 51 29.25 3.14 15.45
N GLN A 52 29.19 2.06 14.66
CA GLN A 52 29.09 2.10 13.19
C GLN A 52 27.62 2.21 12.76
N PRO A 53 27.31 2.90 11.63
CA PRO A 53 26.00 2.82 11.02
C PRO A 53 25.62 1.36 10.81
N ARG A 54 24.48 0.92 11.36
CA ARG A 54 24.04 -0.47 11.22
C ARG A 54 23.70 -0.72 9.75
N GLY A 55 24.46 -1.63 9.12
CA GLY A 55 24.06 -2.23 7.85
C GLY A 55 22.77 -3.02 8.02
N TRP A 56 22.19 -3.49 6.93
CA TRP A 56 21.03 -4.39 6.97
C TRP A 56 21.41 -5.71 6.34
N LYS A 57 20.92 -6.82 6.90
CA LYS A 57 21.05 -8.14 6.31
C LYS A 57 19.69 -8.80 6.15
N ARG A 58 19.54 -9.56 5.07
CA ARG A 58 18.39 -10.44 4.89
C ARG A 58 18.59 -11.73 5.68
N THR A 59 17.52 -12.17 6.30
CA THR A 59 17.40 -13.46 6.98
C THR A 59 16.10 -14.13 6.56
N GLU A 60 16.08 -15.45 6.58
CA GLU A 60 14.88 -16.23 6.31
C GLU A 60 14.40 -16.90 7.58
N ARG A 61 13.09 -16.91 7.79
CA ARG A 61 12.42 -17.67 8.85
C ARG A 61 11.50 -18.69 8.21
N ALA A 62 11.63 -19.95 8.61
CA ALA A 62 10.68 -20.98 8.21
C ALA A 62 9.30 -20.70 8.83
N ALA A 63 8.24 -20.92 8.06
CA ALA A 63 6.87 -20.84 8.51
C ALA A 63 6.04 -21.95 7.87
N GLU A 64 5.06 -22.43 8.62
CA GLU A 64 4.09 -23.42 8.14
C GLU A 64 2.71 -22.76 8.14
N TRP A 65 2.16 -22.51 6.95
CA TRP A 65 0.88 -21.81 6.79
C TRP A 65 -0.20 -22.76 6.29
N GLN A 66 -1.31 -22.82 7.02
CA GLN A 66 -2.49 -23.59 6.61
C GLN A 66 -3.22 -22.84 5.48
N PRO A 67 -3.38 -23.42 4.29
CA PRO A 67 -4.07 -22.75 3.20
C PRO A 67 -5.48 -22.27 3.57
N ALA A 68 -6.26 -23.09 4.29
CA ALA A 68 -7.61 -22.76 4.76
C ALA A 68 -7.67 -21.64 5.82
N ARG A 69 -6.52 -21.24 6.40
CA ARG A 69 -6.38 -20.10 7.32
C ARG A 69 -5.69 -18.91 6.65
N THR A 70 -5.52 -18.96 5.33
CA THR A 70 -4.80 -17.96 4.55
C THR A 70 -5.71 -17.28 3.54
N ALA A 71 -5.58 -15.95 3.41
CA ALA A 71 -6.19 -15.19 2.32
C ALA A 71 -5.13 -14.65 1.36
N VAL A 72 -5.46 -14.58 0.07
CA VAL A 72 -4.71 -13.82 -0.93
C VAL A 72 -5.54 -12.61 -1.33
N ILE A 73 -5.02 -11.41 -1.08
CA ILE A 73 -5.63 -10.15 -1.50
C ILE A 73 -4.95 -9.70 -2.80
N VAL A 74 -5.75 -9.50 -3.85
CA VAL A 74 -5.32 -9.07 -5.19
C VAL A 74 -5.53 -7.56 -5.28
N CYS A 75 -4.46 -6.80 -5.05
CA CYS A 75 -4.49 -5.34 -4.98
C CYS A 75 -4.39 -4.73 -6.38
N ASP A 76 -5.44 -4.02 -6.81
CA ASP A 76 -5.39 -3.04 -7.90
C ASP A 76 -4.76 -3.57 -9.22
N VAL A 77 -5.00 -4.85 -9.54
CA VAL A 77 -4.58 -5.48 -10.81
C VAL A 77 -5.54 -5.07 -11.91
N TRP A 78 -5.52 -3.80 -12.28
CA TRP A 78 -6.51 -3.17 -13.14
C TRP A 78 -6.43 -3.60 -14.61
N ASP A 79 -7.51 -3.38 -15.36
CA ASP A 79 -7.61 -3.61 -16.79
C ASP A 79 -6.79 -2.61 -17.62
N ARG A 80 -6.55 -1.40 -17.09
CA ARG A 80 -5.74 -0.34 -17.69
C ARG A 80 -5.01 0.47 -16.62
N HIS A 81 -3.95 1.16 -17.03
CA HIS A 81 -3.23 2.14 -16.22
C HIS A 81 -2.75 3.29 -17.11
N HIS A 82 -2.56 4.49 -16.53
CA HIS A 82 -2.12 5.67 -17.29
C HIS A 82 -0.67 5.55 -17.77
N CYS A 83 0.19 4.90 -16.98
CA CYS A 83 1.56 4.56 -17.37
C CYS A 83 1.61 3.27 -18.19
N LEU A 84 2.14 3.34 -19.41
CA LEU A 84 2.26 2.23 -20.36
C LEU A 84 3.26 1.18 -19.88
N ASN A 85 4.39 1.58 -19.31
CA ASN A 85 5.41 0.69 -18.79
C ASN A 85 4.92 -0.08 -17.56
N ALA A 86 4.10 0.56 -16.72
CA ALA A 86 3.36 -0.14 -15.67
C ALA A 86 2.42 -1.23 -16.24
N VAL A 87 1.68 -0.93 -17.33
CA VAL A 87 0.87 -1.95 -18.03
C VAL A 87 1.75 -3.08 -18.56
N ARG A 88 2.87 -2.75 -19.21
CA ARG A 88 3.81 -3.72 -19.79
C ARG A 88 4.37 -4.66 -18.72
N ARG A 89 4.86 -4.13 -17.59
CA ARG A 89 5.42 -4.92 -16.48
C ARG A 89 4.37 -5.77 -15.79
N MET A 90 3.21 -5.19 -15.47
CA MET A 90 2.10 -5.95 -14.86
C MET A 90 1.69 -7.13 -15.73
N THR A 91 1.55 -6.90 -17.05
CA THR A 91 1.15 -7.93 -18.01
C THR A 91 2.06 -9.17 -17.97
N GLU A 92 3.36 -9.02 -17.67
CA GLU A 92 4.31 -10.14 -17.67
C GLU A 92 4.04 -11.16 -16.57
N PHE A 93 3.55 -10.70 -15.40
CA PHE A 93 3.29 -11.59 -14.27
C PHE A 93 1.82 -12.00 -14.12
N LEU A 94 0.88 -11.46 -14.92
CA LEU A 94 -0.54 -11.86 -14.87
C LEU A 94 -0.75 -13.38 -15.00
N PRO A 95 -0.12 -14.11 -15.95
CA PRO A 95 -0.33 -15.55 -16.07
C PRO A 95 0.11 -16.31 -14.82
N ARG A 96 1.26 -15.95 -14.26
CA ARG A 96 1.80 -16.58 -13.05
C ARG A 96 0.98 -16.22 -11.81
N MET A 97 0.50 -14.98 -11.72
CA MET A 97 -0.41 -14.56 -10.67
C MET A 97 -1.73 -15.34 -10.74
N ASN A 98 -2.34 -15.49 -11.92
CA ASN A 98 -3.55 -16.28 -12.08
C ASN A 98 -3.32 -17.76 -11.70
N GLN A 99 -2.16 -18.32 -12.04
CA GLN A 99 -1.76 -19.66 -11.60
C GLN A 99 -1.64 -19.76 -10.07
N LEU A 100 -1.00 -18.77 -9.43
CA LEU A 100 -0.91 -18.70 -7.96
C LEU A 100 -2.30 -18.70 -7.33
N LEU A 101 -3.19 -17.82 -7.79
CA LEU A 101 -4.55 -17.71 -7.27
C LEU A 101 -5.34 -19.01 -7.46
N THR A 102 -5.17 -19.67 -8.61
CA THR A 102 -5.79 -20.97 -8.89
C THR A 102 -5.33 -22.05 -7.90
N VAL A 103 -4.02 -22.15 -7.66
CA VAL A 103 -3.44 -23.12 -6.72
C VAL A 103 -3.81 -22.79 -5.26
N CYS A 104 -3.79 -21.51 -4.88
CA CYS A 104 -4.23 -21.07 -3.56
C CYS A 104 -5.71 -21.43 -3.34
N ARG A 105 -6.57 -21.12 -4.31
CA ARG A 105 -8.00 -21.44 -4.27
C ARG A 105 -8.24 -22.95 -4.23
N SER A 106 -7.54 -23.75 -5.04
CA SER A 106 -7.70 -25.21 -5.02
C SER A 106 -7.28 -25.81 -3.67
N ASN A 107 -6.30 -25.20 -3.01
CA ASN A 107 -5.87 -25.54 -1.65
C ASN A 107 -6.71 -24.88 -0.54
N GLY A 108 -7.86 -24.28 -0.85
CA GLY A 108 -8.78 -23.79 0.18
C GLY A 108 -8.46 -22.41 0.77
N ALA A 109 -7.48 -21.68 0.23
CA ALA A 109 -7.27 -20.29 0.61
C ALA A 109 -8.40 -19.38 0.09
N THR A 110 -8.67 -18.32 0.84
CA THR A 110 -9.67 -17.30 0.47
C THR A 110 -9.04 -16.31 -0.52
N ILE A 111 -9.69 -16.06 -1.66
CA ILE A 111 -9.23 -15.04 -2.61
C ILE A 111 -10.13 -13.81 -2.51
N ILE A 112 -9.51 -12.65 -2.33
CA ILE A 112 -10.20 -11.35 -2.25
C ILE A 112 -9.64 -10.44 -3.33
N HIS A 113 -10.46 -10.09 -4.30
CA HIS A 113 -10.11 -9.13 -5.35
C HIS A 113 -10.44 -7.72 -4.90
N ALA A 114 -9.44 -6.84 -4.94
CA ALA A 114 -9.57 -5.45 -4.51
C ALA A 114 -9.16 -4.48 -5.63
N PRO A 115 -9.94 -4.39 -6.73
CA PRO A 115 -9.72 -3.40 -7.78
C PRO A 115 -10.32 -2.06 -7.35
N SER A 116 -9.53 -1.24 -6.67
CA SER A 116 -9.99 0.06 -6.15
C SER A 116 -10.54 0.94 -7.27
N ASP A 117 -11.54 1.74 -6.91
CA ASP A 117 -12.21 2.70 -7.81
C ASP A 117 -12.94 2.02 -9.00
N CYS A 118 -13.07 0.69 -8.98
CA CYS A 118 -13.74 -0.11 -10.02
C CYS A 118 -15.01 -0.81 -9.53
N MET A 119 -15.45 -0.57 -8.29
CA MET A 119 -16.63 -1.24 -7.70
C MET A 119 -17.92 -1.17 -8.54
N PRO A 120 -18.21 -0.08 -9.30
CA PRO A 120 -19.38 -0.03 -10.18
C PRO A 120 -19.46 -1.19 -11.19
N ALA A 121 -18.32 -1.71 -11.68
CA ALA A 121 -18.30 -2.84 -12.60
C ALA A 121 -18.75 -4.16 -11.96
N TYR A 122 -18.78 -4.24 -10.63
CA TYR A 122 -19.01 -5.45 -9.87
C TYR A 122 -20.29 -5.43 -9.02
N GLU A 123 -21.14 -4.40 -9.11
CA GLU A 123 -22.30 -4.23 -8.22
C GLU A 123 -23.20 -5.46 -8.10
N GLN A 124 -23.38 -6.18 -9.21
CA GLN A 124 -24.19 -7.39 -9.31
C GLN A 124 -23.37 -8.69 -9.34
N HIS A 125 -22.05 -8.60 -9.27
CA HIS A 125 -21.19 -9.77 -9.32
C HIS A 125 -21.36 -10.59 -8.02
N PRO A 126 -21.56 -11.93 -8.09
CA PRO A 126 -21.78 -12.74 -6.89
C PRO A 126 -20.71 -12.58 -5.80
N ALA A 127 -19.42 -12.48 -6.19
CA ALA A 127 -18.32 -12.23 -5.25
C ALA A 127 -18.39 -10.84 -4.55
N ARG A 128 -18.92 -9.79 -5.20
CA ARG A 128 -19.16 -8.49 -4.56
C ARG A 128 -20.34 -8.55 -3.60
N LEU A 129 -21.43 -9.20 -4.02
CA LEU A 129 -22.60 -9.41 -3.17
C LEU A 129 -22.23 -10.20 -1.91
N ARG A 130 -21.39 -11.23 -2.05
CA ARG A 130 -20.84 -12.01 -0.95
C ARG A 130 -20.05 -11.16 0.04
N ALA A 131 -19.17 -10.28 -0.44
CA ALA A 131 -18.41 -9.37 0.41
C ALA A 131 -19.32 -8.39 1.18
N ARG A 132 -20.34 -7.83 0.53
CA ARG A 132 -21.32 -6.94 1.18
C ARG A 132 -22.20 -7.64 2.22
N GLN A 133 -22.41 -8.94 2.07
CA GLN A 133 -23.20 -9.77 2.98
C GLN A 133 -22.37 -10.33 4.15
N ALA A 134 -21.05 -10.13 4.16
CA ALA A 134 -20.19 -10.55 5.26
C ALA A 134 -20.62 -9.84 6.55
N PRO A 135 -21.01 -10.58 7.62
CA PRO A 135 -21.45 -9.97 8.86
C PRO A 135 -20.36 -9.13 9.51
N ASN A 136 -20.76 -8.06 10.21
CA ASN A 136 -19.83 -7.26 10.99
C ASN A 136 -19.09 -8.12 12.02
N ALA A 137 -17.76 -8.04 12.00
CA ALA A 137 -16.90 -8.75 12.94
C ALA A 137 -16.41 -7.81 14.07
N PRO A 138 -16.32 -8.30 15.32
CA PRO A 138 -15.81 -7.52 16.43
C PRO A 138 -14.31 -7.21 16.27
N GLY A 139 -13.81 -6.24 17.05
CA GLY A 139 -12.39 -5.90 17.11
C GLY A 139 -11.85 -5.13 15.90
N ARG A 140 -12.74 -4.61 15.03
CA ARG A 140 -12.37 -3.83 13.85
C ARG A 140 -11.60 -2.55 14.25
N PRO A 141 -10.39 -2.31 13.72
CA PRO A 141 -9.70 -1.03 13.93
C PRO A 141 -10.57 0.14 13.47
N ALA A 142 -10.61 1.22 14.26
CA ALA A 142 -11.50 2.36 14.02
C ALA A 142 -11.21 3.07 12.68
N ASP A 143 -9.98 2.99 12.19
CA ASP A 143 -9.51 3.63 10.97
C ASP A 143 -9.22 2.64 9.83
N VAL A 144 -9.74 1.42 9.91
CA VAL A 144 -9.52 0.37 8.89
C VAL A 144 -10.02 0.78 7.50
N GLU A 145 -11.00 1.69 7.43
CA GLU A 145 -11.58 2.19 6.17
C GLU A 145 -10.69 3.21 5.46
N PHE A 146 -9.67 3.73 6.13
CA PHE A 146 -8.85 4.81 5.60
C PHE A 146 -7.49 4.31 5.08
N TRP A 147 -6.86 5.17 4.26
CA TRP A 147 -5.48 4.99 3.87
C TRP A 147 -4.55 4.95 5.09
N CYS A 148 -3.59 4.03 5.08
CA CYS A 148 -2.57 3.90 6.12
C CYS A 148 -1.20 4.31 5.56
N SER A 149 -0.81 5.56 5.81
CA SER A 149 0.46 6.09 5.32
C SER A 149 1.68 5.52 6.05
N GLN A 150 1.53 5.09 7.31
CA GLN A 150 2.64 4.64 8.14
C GLN A 150 2.17 3.68 9.24
N ILE A 151 3.07 2.81 9.71
CA ILE A 151 2.93 2.04 10.96
C ILE A 151 4.12 2.33 11.90
N PRO A 152 4.03 2.02 13.21
CA PRO A 152 5.07 2.43 14.18
C PRO A 152 6.50 2.01 13.81
N THR A 153 6.67 0.83 13.21
CA THR A 153 7.99 0.32 12.77
C THR A 153 8.60 1.13 11.61
N GLU A 154 7.81 1.94 10.90
CA GLU A 154 8.26 2.84 9.83
C GLU A 154 8.54 4.27 10.32
N GLU A 155 8.22 4.65 11.57
CA GLU A 155 8.33 6.04 12.09
C GLU A 155 9.70 6.67 11.88
N ARG A 156 10.75 5.86 11.99
CA ARG A 156 12.14 6.32 11.86
C ARG A 156 12.76 6.02 10.49
N ALA A 157 12.06 5.29 9.62
CA ALA A 157 12.56 4.90 8.31
C ALA A 157 12.55 6.09 7.36
N VAL A 158 13.64 6.33 6.64
CA VAL A 158 13.65 7.26 5.49
C VAL A 158 13.05 6.52 4.30
N TYR A 159 12.10 7.15 3.60
CA TYR A 159 11.44 6.48 2.48
C TYR A 159 12.43 6.35 1.31
N PRO A 160 12.51 5.19 0.64
CA PRO A 160 13.68 4.88 -0.19
C PRO A 160 13.68 5.54 -1.57
N ILE A 161 12.53 6.04 -2.05
CA ILE A 161 12.37 6.65 -3.37
C ILE A 161 11.54 7.94 -3.28
N ASP A 162 11.73 8.85 -4.23
CA ASP A 162 10.82 9.98 -4.45
C ASP A 162 9.82 9.62 -5.57
N GLN A 163 8.55 9.44 -5.18
CA GLN A 163 7.43 9.16 -6.09
C GLN A 163 6.49 10.37 -6.27
N SER A 164 6.96 11.58 -5.90
CA SER A 164 6.10 12.76 -5.85
C SER A 164 5.64 13.30 -7.19
N ASP A 165 6.23 12.84 -8.30
CA ASP A 165 5.75 13.10 -9.66
C ASP A 165 4.76 12.04 -10.18
N GLY A 166 4.42 11.05 -9.35
CA GLY A 166 3.58 9.92 -9.72
C GLY A 166 4.34 8.69 -10.21
N GLY A 167 5.66 8.78 -10.37
CA GLY A 167 6.52 7.63 -10.68
C GLY A 167 6.37 7.08 -12.10
N GLU A 168 5.83 7.88 -13.03
CA GLU A 168 5.75 7.51 -14.44
C GLU A 168 7.15 7.43 -15.06
N ASP A 169 7.43 6.34 -15.76
CA ASP A 169 8.74 6.04 -16.36
C ASP A 169 8.67 5.79 -17.89
N ASP A 170 7.57 6.18 -18.51
CA ASP A 170 7.37 6.10 -19.97
C ASP A 170 8.19 7.15 -20.71
N ASP A 171 8.54 6.85 -21.97
CA ASP A 171 8.95 7.90 -22.90
C ASP A 171 7.78 8.89 -23.12
N PRO A 172 8.01 10.21 -23.09
CA PRO A 172 6.93 11.20 -23.23
C PRO A 172 6.12 11.07 -24.53
N ALA A 173 6.72 10.63 -25.63
CA ALA A 173 6.00 10.43 -26.88
C ALA A 173 5.12 9.17 -26.81
N GLU A 174 5.65 8.05 -26.29
CA GLU A 174 4.86 6.84 -26.06
C GLU A 174 3.70 7.09 -25.09
N HIS A 175 3.93 7.88 -24.05
CA HIS A 175 2.90 8.26 -23.09
C HIS A 175 1.77 9.05 -23.77
N ALA A 176 2.11 10.04 -24.61
CA ALA A 176 1.11 10.83 -25.32
C ALA A 176 0.27 9.97 -26.29
N GLU A 177 0.89 9.03 -27.01
CA GLU A 177 0.20 8.08 -27.87
C GLU A 177 -0.71 7.14 -27.07
N TRP A 178 -0.23 6.65 -25.92
CA TRP A 178 -1.00 5.80 -25.03
C TRP A 178 -2.21 6.53 -24.44
N ALA A 179 -2.04 7.77 -23.98
CA ALA A 179 -3.12 8.62 -23.49
C ALA A 179 -4.18 8.89 -24.58
N ALA A 180 -3.75 9.12 -25.83
CA ALA A 180 -4.66 9.26 -26.97
C ALA A 180 -5.44 7.97 -27.25
N LYS A 181 -4.79 6.80 -27.16
CA LYS A 181 -5.45 5.49 -27.28
C LYS A 181 -6.48 5.27 -26.18
N LEU A 182 -6.14 5.53 -24.92
CA LEU A 182 -7.07 5.44 -23.78
C LEU A 182 -8.30 6.33 -23.98
N THR A 183 -8.08 7.56 -24.46
CA THR A 183 -9.17 8.49 -24.78
C THR A 183 -10.07 7.94 -25.89
N ALA A 184 -9.49 7.38 -26.95
CA ALA A 184 -10.23 6.74 -28.04
C ALA A 184 -11.02 5.50 -27.59
N GLU A 185 -10.57 4.80 -26.54
CA GLU A 185 -11.30 3.71 -25.86
C GLU A 185 -12.45 4.23 -24.95
N GLY A 186 -12.69 5.55 -24.90
CA GLY A 186 -13.72 6.15 -24.03
C GLY A 186 -13.36 6.07 -22.54
N ARG A 187 -12.07 6.19 -22.21
CA ARG A 187 -11.55 6.21 -20.85
C ARG A 187 -10.99 7.59 -20.49
N ASN A 188 -10.95 7.89 -19.20
CA ASN A 188 -10.18 9.02 -18.70
C ASN A 188 -8.70 8.63 -18.74
N ALA A 189 -7.89 9.32 -19.55
CA ALA A 189 -6.48 8.98 -19.70
C ALA A 189 -5.69 9.01 -18.38
N ALA A 190 -6.06 9.88 -17.43
CA ALA A 190 -5.39 9.97 -16.13
C ALA A 190 -5.78 8.83 -15.17
N LEU A 191 -7.02 8.34 -15.25
CA LEU A 191 -7.57 7.27 -14.39
C LEU A 191 -8.33 6.27 -15.28
N PRO A 192 -7.62 5.47 -16.10
CA PRO A 192 -8.27 4.73 -17.17
C PRO A 192 -8.90 3.42 -16.73
N TRP A 193 -8.60 2.91 -15.54
CA TRP A 193 -9.11 1.64 -15.04
C TRP A 193 -10.63 1.66 -14.84
N LYS A 194 -11.27 0.54 -15.13
CA LYS A 194 -12.71 0.32 -14.93
C LYS A 194 -13.01 -1.01 -14.23
N ALA A 195 -12.08 -1.95 -14.27
CA ALA A 195 -12.22 -3.29 -13.70
C ALA A 195 -10.84 -3.89 -13.39
N GLN A 196 -10.82 -5.06 -12.77
CA GLN A 196 -9.66 -5.96 -12.75
C GLN A 196 -9.33 -6.45 -14.17
N ASN A 197 -8.05 -6.72 -14.41
CA ASN A 197 -7.57 -7.32 -15.64
C ASN A 197 -8.23 -8.69 -15.92
N GLU A 198 -8.69 -8.90 -17.14
CA GLU A 198 -9.38 -10.12 -17.57
C GLU A 198 -8.51 -11.39 -17.52
N ALA A 199 -7.18 -11.24 -17.50
CA ALA A 199 -6.26 -12.37 -17.34
C ALA A 199 -6.29 -12.97 -15.93
N ILE A 200 -6.90 -12.29 -14.95
CA ILE A 200 -7.09 -12.80 -13.60
C ILE A 200 -8.52 -13.28 -13.42
N THR A 201 -8.69 -14.59 -13.30
CA THR A 201 -9.99 -15.23 -13.09
C THR A 201 -10.56 -14.89 -11.71
N ILE A 202 -11.78 -14.36 -11.68
CA ILE A 202 -12.61 -14.23 -10.47
C ILE A 202 -13.61 -15.39 -10.45
N ASP A 203 -13.52 -16.26 -9.44
CA ASP A 203 -14.47 -17.34 -9.23
C ASP A 203 -15.73 -16.80 -8.53
N ALA A 204 -16.84 -16.70 -9.28
CA ALA A 204 -18.08 -16.15 -8.78
C ALA A 204 -18.67 -16.96 -7.60
N GLU A 205 -18.38 -18.25 -7.50
CA GLU A 205 -18.92 -19.12 -6.46
C GLU A 205 -18.11 -19.02 -5.16
N ARG A 206 -16.81 -18.71 -5.25
CA ARG A 206 -15.87 -18.85 -4.13
C ARG A 206 -15.20 -17.57 -3.67
N ASP A 207 -14.94 -16.63 -4.58
CA ASP A 207 -14.13 -15.46 -4.28
C ASP A 207 -14.96 -14.31 -3.69
N PHE A 208 -14.25 -13.27 -3.25
CA PHE A 208 -14.79 -12.01 -2.77
C PHE A 208 -14.28 -10.84 -3.60
N ILE A 209 -15.08 -9.78 -3.73
CA ILE A 209 -14.65 -8.51 -4.33
C ILE A 209 -14.98 -7.36 -3.37
N SER A 210 -13.96 -6.59 -2.98
CA SER A 210 -14.13 -5.33 -2.24
C SER A 210 -12.83 -4.52 -2.25
N ASP A 211 -12.94 -3.20 -2.32
CA ASP A 211 -11.86 -2.25 -2.07
C ASP A 211 -12.00 -1.55 -0.71
N ARG A 212 -12.97 -1.95 0.12
CA ARG A 212 -13.22 -1.38 1.44
C ARG A 212 -12.54 -2.21 2.54
N GLY A 213 -11.78 -1.53 3.39
CA GLY A 213 -11.05 -2.19 4.49
C GLY A 213 -11.96 -2.83 5.54
N ASP A 214 -13.15 -2.28 5.77
CA ASP A 214 -14.09 -2.82 6.74
C ASP A 214 -14.78 -4.11 6.28
N GLU A 215 -15.18 -4.18 5.02
CA GLU A 215 -15.72 -5.41 4.41
C GLU A 215 -14.64 -6.49 4.36
N ILE A 216 -13.41 -6.14 3.99
CA ILE A 216 -12.28 -7.08 3.98
C ILE A 216 -11.99 -7.61 5.39
N TRP A 217 -11.98 -6.74 6.42
CA TRP A 217 -11.86 -7.18 7.81
C TRP A 217 -12.94 -8.21 8.19
N ASN A 218 -14.19 -7.94 7.84
CA ASN A 218 -15.31 -8.85 8.13
C ASN A 218 -15.12 -10.21 7.44
N ILE A 219 -14.72 -10.21 6.17
CA ILE A 219 -14.42 -11.43 5.40
C ILE A 219 -13.31 -12.23 6.07
N LEU A 220 -12.18 -11.59 6.38
CA LEU A 220 -11.04 -12.24 7.00
C LEU A 220 -11.41 -12.87 8.35
N LYS A 221 -12.20 -12.20 9.18
CA LYS A 221 -12.66 -12.77 10.46
C LYS A 221 -13.67 -13.90 10.28
N GLN A 222 -14.62 -13.78 9.35
CA GLN A 222 -15.61 -14.82 9.09
C GLN A 222 -14.97 -16.10 8.52
N GLN A 223 -13.99 -15.95 7.64
CA GLN A 223 -13.21 -17.07 7.09
C GLN A 223 -12.14 -17.58 8.08
N ASN A 224 -12.06 -16.99 9.27
CA ASN A 224 -11.08 -17.29 10.31
C ASN A 224 -9.63 -17.26 9.78
N ILE A 225 -9.31 -16.22 9.02
CA ILE A 225 -7.98 -16.01 8.46
C ILE A 225 -7.00 -15.57 9.54
N GLU A 226 -5.81 -16.16 9.51
CA GLU A 226 -4.65 -15.80 10.33
C GLU A 226 -3.57 -15.16 9.47
N HIS A 227 -3.42 -15.63 8.23
CA HIS A 227 -2.34 -15.23 7.34
C HIS A 227 -2.87 -14.50 6.09
N VAL A 228 -2.20 -13.43 5.68
CA VAL A 228 -2.57 -12.66 4.49
C VAL A 228 -1.37 -12.58 3.54
N MET A 229 -1.57 -13.04 2.31
CA MET A 229 -0.66 -12.81 1.19
C MET A 229 -1.20 -11.65 0.35
N LEU A 230 -0.37 -10.64 0.11
CA LEU A 230 -0.72 -9.54 -0.79
C LEU A 230 0.04 -9.67 -2.11
N VAL A 231 -0.69 -9.53 -3.22
CA VAL A 231 -0.17 -9.50 -4.59
C VAL A 231 -0.75 -8.28 -5.32
N GLY A 232 -0.16 -7.89 -6.44
CA GLY A 232 -0.68 -6.80 -7.28
C GLY A 232 0.16 -5.52 -7.17
N VAL A 233 -0.43 -4.38 -7.53
CA VAL A 233 0.30 -3.14 -7.83
C VAL A 233 -0.40 -1.90 -7.26
N HIS A 234 0.27 -0.77 -7.02
CA HIS A 234 1.72 -0.57 -7.02
C HIS A 234 2.29 -0.71 -5.60
N THR A 235 3.45 -1.36 -5.46
CA THR A 235 4.02 -1.73 -4.15
C THR A 235 4.17 -0.54 -3.21
N ASN A 236 4.70 0.57 -3.71
CA ASN A 236 4.97 1.82 -2.98
C ASN A 236 3.73 2.70 -2.74
N MET A 237 2.59 2.33 -3.32
CA MET A 237 1.34 3.06 -3.21
C MET A 237 0.26 2.12 -2.64
N CYS A 238 -0.58 1.56 -3.49
CA CYS A 238 -1.81 0.89 -3.09
C CYS A 238 -1.55 -0.35 -2.22
N VAL A 239 -0.56 -1.16 -2.60
CA VAL A 239 -0.20 -2.39 -1.88
C VAL A 239 0.22 -2.08 -0.45
N LEU A 240 0.96 -0.99 -0.21
CA LEU A 240 1.32 -0.56 1.14
C LEU A 240 0.15 0.11 1.88
N GLY A 241 -0.55 1.02 1.22
CA GLY A 241 -1.34 2.06 1.89
C GLY A 241 -2.86 1.98 1.77
N ARG A 242 -3.44 1.23 0.83
CA ARG A 242 -4.91 1.11 0.74
C ARG A 242 -5.51 0.55 2.05
N PRO A 243 -6.81 0.76 2.31
CA PRO A 243 -7.52 0.19 3.47
C PRO A 243 -7.31 -1.32 3.68
N PHE A 244 -7.01 -2.05 2.60
CA PHE A 244 -6.72 -3.48 2.58
C PHE A 244 -5.24 -3.84 2.38
N GLY A 245 -4.37 -2.83 2.26
CA GLY A 245 -2.93 -2.98 2.02
C GLY A 245 -2.14 -3.46 3.24
N LEU A 246 -0.85 -3.74 3.04
CA LEU A 246 0.05 -4.37 4.02
C LEU A 246 -0.01 -3.70 5.39
N ARG A 247 0.04 -2.37 5.43
CA ARG A 247 0.11 -1.62 6.68
C ARG A 247 -1.14 -1.81 7.54
N GLN A 248 -2.33 -1.79 6.91
CA GLN A 248 -3.58 -2.04 7.63
C GLN A 248 -3.66 -3.48 8.11
N GLN A 249 -3.27 -4.46 7.27
CA GLN A 249 -3.31 -5.86 7.68
C GLN A 249 -2.36 -6.17 8.84
N VAL A 250 -1.16 -5.58 8.84
CA VAL A 250 -0.20 -5.69 9.95
C VAL A 250 -0.76 -5.04 11.22
N ARG A 251 -1.28 -3.81 11.14
CA ARG A 251 -1.91 -3.12 12.29
C ARG A 251 -3.12 -3.86 12.84
N ALA A 252 -3.85 -4.55 11.97
CA ALA A 252 -5.01 -5.34 12.32
C ALA A 252 -4.65 -6.72 12.93
N GLY A 253 -3.35 -7.04 13.01
CA GLY A 253 -2.82 -8.19 13.74
C GLY A 253 -2.76 -9.50 12.95
N PHE A 254 -2.86 -9.45 11.62
CA PHE A 254 -2.65 -10.64 10.79
C PHE A 254 -1.17 -10.92 10.57
N GLU A 255 -0.81 -12.18 10.29
CA GLU A 255 0.51 -12.50 9.76
C GLU A 255 0.54 -12.21 8.26
N VAL A 256 1.25 -11.16 7.86
CA VAL A 256 1.20 -10.66 6.48
C VAL A 256 2.49 -10.96 5.74
N VAL A 257 2.39 -11.31 4.46
CA VAL A 257 3.51 -11.34 3.53
C VAL A 257 3.18 -10.62 2.22
N LEU A 258 4.18 -9.96 1.64
CA LEU A 258 4.16 -9.55 0.23
C LEU A 258 4.71 -10.70 -0.63
N VAL A 259 4.02 -11.03 -1.73
CA VAL A 259 4.56 -11.94 -2.76
C VAL A 259 5.39 -11.10 -3.74
N ARG A 260 6.68 -10.95 -3.44
CA ARG A 260 7.54 -9.88 -4.02
C ARG A 260 7.83 -10.02 -5.51
N ASP A 261 7.62 -11.18 -6.11
CA ASP A 261 7.78 -11.39 -7.56
C ASP A 261 6.48 -11.17 -8.35
N LEU A 262 5.36 -10.90 -7.68
CA LEU A 262 4.06 -10.60 -8.29
C LEU A 262 3.56 -9.20 -7.91
N THR A 263 4.49 -8.24 -7.91
CA THR A 263 4.24 -6.83 -7.62
C THR A 263 5.20 -5.97 -8.43
N ASP A 264 4.88 -4.68 -8.55
CA ASP A 264 5.66 -3.65 -9.24
C ASP A 264 5.42 -2.32 -8.53
N CYS A 265 6.40 -1.43 -8.51
CA CYS A 265 6.24 -0.08 -7.95
C CYS A 265 6.03 0.96 -9.06
N MET A 266 5.57 2.16 -8.70
CA MET A 266 5.66 3.34 -9.57
C MET A 266 6.90 4.14 -9.20
N TYR A 267 7.88 4.19 -10.10
CA TYR A 267 9.12 4.91 -9.86
C TYR A 267 9.71 5.42 -11.17
N ASN A 268 9.95 6.73 -11.21
CA ASN A 268 10.64 7.43 -12.28
C ASN A 268 12.16 7.44 -12.00
N PRO A 269 13.00 6.81 -12.86
CA PRO A 269 14.46 6.80 -12.70
C PRO A 269 15.13 8.17 -12.64
N ARG A 270 14.45 9.24 -13.06
CA ARG A 270 14.93 10.63 -12.97
C ARG A 270 14.71 11.27 -11.59
N ARG A 271 14.13 10.53 -10.64
CA ARG A 271 13.87 10.99 -9.27
C ARG A 271 14.76 10.23 -8.29
N TRP A 272 14.96 10.79 -7.10
CA TRP A 272 15.77 10.15 -6.06
C TRP A 272 15.32 8.69 -5.85
N PRO A 273 16.25 7.71 -5.79
CA PRO A 273 17.70 7.84 -5.69
C PRO A 273 18.48 7.77 -7.02
N PHE A 274 17.84 8.09 -8.15
CA PHE A 274 18.42 8.14 -9.49
C PHE A 274 18.98 6.79 -9.97
N VAL A 275 18.21 5.75 -9.74
CA VAL A 275 18.51 4.38 -10.16
C VAL A 275 17.50 3.93 -11.21
N ASP A 276 17.78 2.84 -11.91
CA ASP A 276 16.79 2.26 -12.82
C ASP A 276 15.52 1.81 -12.06
N HIS A 277 14.44 1.61 -12.81
CA HIS A 277 13.14 1.26 -12.25
C HIS A 277 13.19 0.04 -11.32
N PHE A 278 13.84 -1.03 -11.76
CA PHE A 278 13.90 -2.30 -11.02
C PHE A 278 14.74 -2.18 -9.75
N SER A 279 15.77 -1.34 -9.76
CA SER A 279 16.52 -0.98 -8.56
C SER A 279 15.65 -0.19 -7.57
N GLY A 280 14.79 0.71 -8.05
CA GLY A 280 13.79 1.37 -7.21
C GLY A 280 12.79 0.38 -6.60
N ASN A 281 12.34 -0.61 -7.38
CA ASN A 281 11.47 -1.68 -6.89
C ASN A 281 12.14 -2.53 -5.80
N ASP A 282 13.40 -2.92 -6.00
CA ASP A 282 14.19 -3.64 -4.99
C ASP A 282 14.27 -2.87 -3.67
N LEU A 283 14.44 -1.55 -3.73
CA LEU A 283 14.53 -0.69 -2.54
C LEU A 283 13.19 -0.60 -1.79
N ILE A 284 12.06 -0.60 -2.50
CA ILE A 284 10.73 -0.66 -1.88
C ILE A 284 10.48 -2.01 -1.23
N VAL A 285 10.81 -3.12 -1.91
CA VAL A 285 10.77 -4.46 -1.30
C VAL A 285 11.68 -4.53 -0.09
N SER A 286 12.87 -3.93 -0.16
CA SER A 286 13.79 -3.84 0.97
C SER A 286 13.21 -3.02 2.13
N HIS A 287 12.47 -1.95 1.87
CA HIS A 287 11.77 -1.18 2.90
C HIS A 287 10.66 -1.99 3.57
N VAL A 288 9.86 -2.72 2.77
CA VAL A 288 8.84 -3.66 3.27
C VAL A 288 9.46 -4.68 4.22
N GLU A 289 10.55 -5.34 3.79
CA GLU A 289 11.24 -6.37 4.57
C GLU A 289 11.84 -5.85 5.89
N ARG A 290 12.17 -4.56 5.98
CA ARG A 290 12.74 -3.94 7.19
C ARG A 290 11.69 -3.53 8.20
N PHE A 291 10.61 -2.94 7.71
CA PHE A 291 9.74 -2.11 8.54
C PHE A 291 8.27 -2.49 8.48
N VAL A 292 7.83 -3.29 7.51
CA VAL A 292 6.40 -3.58 7.32
C VAL A 292 6.09 -5.04 7.61
N CYS A 293 6.59 -5.96 6.78
CA CYS A 293 6.33 -7.38 6.92
C CYS A 293 7.36 -8.23 6.16
N PRO A 294 7.45 -9.55 6.43
CA PRO A 294 8.25 -10.44 5.61
C PRO A 294 7.73 -10.57 4.18
N THR A 295 8.56 -11.09 3.28
CA THR A 295 8.19 -11.37 1.89
C THR A 295 8.41 -12.83 1.52
N ILE A 296 7.61 -13.33 0.58
CA ILE A 296 7.80 -14.65 -0.07
C ILE A 296 7.85 -14.47 -1.59
N THR A 297 8.21 -15.52 -2.30
CA THR A 297 8.08 -15.60 -3.77
C THR A 297 7.06 -16.66 -4.14
N SER A 298 6.39 -16.47 -5.26
CA SER A 298 5.29 -17.33 -5.72
C SER A 298 5.72 -18.78 -5.99
N ASP A 299 7.00 -19.04 -6.26
CA ASP A 299 7.56 -20.39 -6.43
C ASP A 299 7.52 -21.23 -5.15
N GLN A 300 7.42 -20.61 -3.98
CA GLN A 300 7.25 -21.34 -2.72
C GLN A 300 5.90 -22.07 -2.66
N ILE A 301 4.92 -21.65 -3.47
CA ILE A 301 3.61 -22.32 -3.64
C ILE A 301 3.54 -23.06 -4.97
N LEU A 302 4.02 -22.44 -6.06
CA LEU A 302 3.88 -22.96 -7.42
C LEU A 302 4.99 -23.95 -7.83
N GLY A 303 6.12 -23.96 -7.10
CA GLY A 303 7.38 -24.51 -7.59
C GLY A 303 8.02 -23.68 -8.70
N GLY A 304 9.09 -24.22 -9.28
CA GLY A 304 9.83 -23.60 -10.37
C GLY A 304 10.74 -22.46 -9.89
N SER A 305 10.67 -21.31 -10.56
CA SER A 305 11.46 -20.12 -10.21
C SER A 305 10.55 -18.89 -10.08
N PRO A 306 10.92 -17.90 -9.23
CA PRO A 306 10.21 -16.64 -9.14
C PRO A 306 10.07 -15.95 -10.50
N HIS A 307 9.02 -15.14 -10.67
CA HIS A 307 8.93 -14.27 -11.83
C HIS A 307 10.08 -13.26 -11.85
N VAL A 308 10.61 -13.02 -13.05
CA VAL A 308 11.58 -11.99 -13.34
C VAL A 308 11.11 -11.32 -14.63
N SER A 309 10.97 -10.00 -14.60
CA SER A 309 10.61 -9.22 -15.78
C SER A 309 11.66 -9.40 -16.88
N LYS A 310 11.23 -9.56 -18.13
CA LYS A 310 12.17 -9.61 -19.26
C LYS A 310 12.83 -8.24 -19.52
N TYR A 311 12.29 -7.17 -18.95
CA TYR A 311 12.85 -5.83 -19.04
C TYR A 311 13.93 -5.58 -17.97
N ASP A 312 14.04 -6.43 -16.94
CA ASP A 312 15.12 -6.36 -15.94
C ASP A 312 16.41 -7.03 -16.46
N GLN A 313 17.24 -6.23 -17.14
CA GLN A 313 18.51 -6.64 -17.72
C GLN A 313 19.69 -6.59 -16.73
N ARG A 314 19.43 -6.30 -15.44
CA ARG A 314 20.50 -6.16 -14.43
C ARG A 314 21.08 -7.52 -14.06
N THR A 315 22.38 -7.54 -13.81
CA THR A 315 23.10 -8.71 -13.27
C THR A 315 23.05 -8.80 -11.75
N ASN A 316 22.88 -7.65 -11.07
CA ASN A 316 22.70 -7.55 -9.64
C ASN A 316 21.29 -7.07 -9.32
N ARG A 317 20.53 -7.87 -8.58
CA ARG A 317 19.12 -7.64 -8.20
C ARG A 317 18.98 -7.78 -6.69
N ASP A 318 17.79 -7.55 -6.17
CA ASP A 318 17.52 -7.62 -4.74
C ASP A 318 18.43 -6.64 -3.96
N LEU A 319 18.58 -5.41 -4.44
CA LEU A 319 19.40 -4.40 -3.75
C LEU A 319 18.88 -4.11 -2.33
N LEU A 320 19.80 -3.90 -1.38
CA LEU A 320 19.48 -3.49 0.00
C LEU A 320 19.65 -1.99 0.17
N THR A 321 20.71 -1.46 -0.41
CA THR A 321 21.06 -0.05 -0.38
C THR A 321 21.67 0.28 -1.74
N VAL A 322 21.54 1.54 -2.12
CA VAL A 322 22.25 2.10 -3.28
C VAL A 322 23.11 3.23 -2.78
N LEU A 323 24.35 3.29 -3.26
CA LEU A 323 25.17 4.48 -3.11
C LEU A 323 24.76 5.43 -4.25
N PRO A 324 24.44 6.71 -3.97
CA PRO A 324 24.08 7.66 -5.01
C PRO A 324 25.23 7.77 -6.03
N GLY A 325 24.96 7.37 -7.27
CA GLY A 325 26.00 7.11 -8.28
C GLY A 325 26.51 8.32 -9.05
N ASN A 326 26.02 9.56 -8.83
CA ASN A 326 26.45 10.76 -9.57
C ASN A 326 26.02 12.07 -8.89
N ALA A 327 26.49 13.21 -9.42
CA ALA A 327 26.33 14.62 -8.96
C ALA A 327 24.93 15.08 -8.49
N ALA A 328 23.87 14.30 -8.75
CA ALA A 328 22.58 14.42 -8.07
C ALA A 328 22.62 13.98 -6.59
N SER A 329 23.79 13.56 -6.09
CA SER A 329 24.05 13.16 -4.71
C SER A 329 24.01 14.31 -3.70
N VAL A 330 24.07 15.58 -4.15
CA VAL A 330 24.09 16.71 -3.22
C VAL A 330 22.66 16.98 -2.73
N PRO A 331 22.36 16.82 -1.43
CA PRO A 331 21.02 17.00 -0.87
C PRO A 331 20.41 18.35 -1.20
N GLY A 332 19.16 18.35 -1.68
CA GLY A 332 18.38 19.57 -1.91
C GLY A 332 18.71 20.33 -3.20
N ALA A 333 19.61 19.82 -4.05
CA ALA A 333 19.94 20.39 -5.36
C ALA A 333 19.05 19.77 -6.47
N GLY A 334 17.86 20.32 -6.68
CA GLY A 334 16.95 19.82 -7.73
C GLY A 334 16.15 18.56 -7.36
N TRP A 335 16.21 18.12 -6.10
CA TRP A 335 15.40 17.02 -5.55
C TRP A 335 15.15 17.19 -4.05
N TRP A 336 14.15 16.48 -3.54
CA TRP A 336 13.69 16.56 -2.15
C TRP A 336 14.54 15.68 -1.21
N ALA A 337 15.35 16.31 -0.36
CA ALA A 337 16.16 15.62 0.63
C ALA A 337 15.50 15.66 2.01
N PRO A 338 15.66 14.63 2.86
CA PRO A 338 15.15 14.67 4.23
C PRO A 338 15.89 15.70 5.08
N VAL A 339 15.19 16.33 6.02
CA VAL A 339 15.76 17.22 7.03
C VAL A 339 14.94 17.18 8.32
N MET A 340 15.57 17.47 9.46
CA MET A 340 14.88 17.60 10.74
C MET A 340 14.44 19.05 10.99
N MET A 341 13.21 19.20 11.47
CA MET A 341 12.57 20.46 11.81
C MET A 341 12.04 20.39 13.25
N PRO A 342 12.29 21.40 14.11
CA PRO A 342 13.17 22.55 13.89
C PRO A 342 14.64 22.10 13.78
N GLY A 343 15.45 22.87 13.07
CA GLY A 343 16.83 22.46 12.85
C GLY A 343 17.62 23.40 11.95
N SER A 344 18.51 22.82 11.16
CA SER A 344 19.31 23.53 10.18
C SER A 344 19.57 22.64 8.97
N LEU A 345 19.75 23.27 7.81
CA LEU A 345 20.19 22.60 6.60
C LEU A 345 21.50 21.83 6.88
N PRO A 346 21.65 20.63 6.29
CA PRO A 346 22.89 19.88 6.36
C PRO A 346 24.08 20.72 5.88
N SER A 347 25.28 20.43 6.41
CA SER A 347 26.51 21.14 5.99
C SER A 347 26.87 20.90 4.52
N ASP A 348 26.41 19.78 3.96
CA ASP A 348 26.54 19.38 2.56
C ASP A 348 25.31 19.78 1.71
N ALA A 349 24.47 20.69 2.19
CA ALA A 349 23.33 21.23 1.48
C ALA A 349 23.72 21.83 0.12
N GLY A 350 23.19 21.24 -0.95
CA GLY A 350 23.45 21.62 -2.34
C GLY A 350 22.56 22.74 -2.86
N GLY A 351 22.62 22.96 -4.17
CA GLY A 351 21.84 23.98 -4.87
C GLY A 351 22.40 25.39 -4.66
N ASP A 352 21.86 26.35 -5.41
CA ASP A 352 22.23 27.76 -5.30
C ASP A 352 21.90 28.30 -3.89
N PRO A 353 22.88 28.74 -3.08
CA PRO A 353 22.64 29.28 -1.74
C PRO A 353 21.78 30.55 -1.73
N SER A 354 21.70 31.26 -2.86
CA SER A 354 20.80 32.41 -3.03
C SER A 354 19.36 32.00 -3.31
N ALA A 355 19.10 30.72 -3.59
CA ALA A 355 17.76 30.24 -3.86
C ALA A 355 16.88 30.09 -2.62
N ALA A 356 15.57 30.21 -2.85
CA ALA A 356 14.57 29.97 -1.82
C ALA A 356 14.62 28.51 -1.37
N VAL A 357 14.50 28.32 -0.06
CA VAL A 357 14.36 26.98 0.53
C VAL A 357 12.87 26.64 0.58
N TRP A 358 12.53 25.52 -0.04
CA TRP A 358 11.21 24.92 0.03
C TRP A 358 11.24 23.77 1.03
N LEU A 359 10.18 23.66 1.81
CA LEU A 359 9.98 22.61 2.79
C LEU A 359 8.64 21.95 2.53
N ARG A 360 8.55 20.63 2.66
CA ARG A 360 7.27 19.92 2.60
C ARG A 360 7.17 18.83 3.66
N CYS A 361 5.94 18.60 4.09
CA CYS A 361 5.54 17.43 4.87
C CYS A 361 4.11 17.04 4.52
N THR A 362 3.67 15.91 5.06
CA THR A 362 2.26 15.52 5.00
C THR A 362 1.63 15.52 6.37
N VAL A 363 0.36 15.87 6.43
CA VAL A 363 -0.39 15.98 7.68
C VAL A 363 -1.72 15.26 7.54
N ARG A 364 -2.02 14.37 8.49
CA ARG A 364 -3.38 13.84 8.66
C ARG A 364 -4.17 14.75 9.60
N LEU A 365 -5.33 15.19 9.14
CA LEU A 365 -6.25 16.03 9.92
C LEU A 365 -7.56 15.28 10.14
N PRO A 366 -7.69 14.50 11.24
CA PRO A 366 -8.91 13.76 11.51
C PRO A 366 -10.11 14.68 11.65
N GLN A 367 -11.29 14.24 11.21
CA GLN A 367 -12.52 15.03 11.35
C GLN A 367 -12.81 15.37 12.81
N GLN A 368 -12.44 14.49 13.76
CA GLN A 368 -12.52 14.75 15.20
C GLN A 368 -11.68 15.96 15.63
N LEU A 369 -10.47 16.12 15.08
CA LEU A 369 -9.61 17.27 15.37
C LEU A 369 -10.20 18.55 14.76
N LEU A 370 -10.72 18.47 13.54
CA LEU A 370 -11.34 19.60 12.84
C LEU A 370 -12.66 20.06 13.50
N ALA A 371 -13.36 19.16 14.19
CA ALA A 371 -14.57 19.50 14.95
C ALA A 371 -14.29 20.44 16.15
N SER A 372 -13.05 20.47 16.65
CA SER A 372 -12.64 21.33 17.77
C SER A 372 -12.51 22.82 17.39
N GLY A 373 -12.50 23.15 16.10
CA GLY A 373 -12.45 24.53 15.60
C GLY A 373 -11.70 24.65 14.28
N ALA A 374 -11.72 25.85 13.69
CA ALA A 374 -11.00 26.12 12.45
C ALA A 374 -9.48 25.89 12.62
N ALA A 375 -8.91 25.12 11.70
CA ALA A 375 -7.49 24.80 11.71
C ALA A 375 -6.65 26.02 11.32
N THR A 376 -5.61 26.32 12.10
CA THR A 376 -4.68 27.42 11.85
C THR A 376 -3.24 26.92 11.91
N LEU A 377 -2.45 27.27 10.92
CA LEU A 377 -1.01 27.04 10.90
C LEU A 377 -0.32 28.11 11.76
N GLN A 378 0.31 27.65 12.84
CA GLN A 378 1.13 28.46 13.73
C GLN A 378 2.59 28.36 13.31
N LEU A 379 3.15 29.48 12.89
CA LEU A 379 4.52 29.64 12.43
C LEU A 379 5.37 30.27 13.55
N PRO A 380 6.58 29.76 13.79
CA PRO A 380 7.46 30.24 14.86
C PRO A 380 8.07 31.62 14.57
N SER A 381 8.20 31.99 13.30
CA SER A 381 8.68 33.31 12.89
C SER A 381 8.04 33.78 11.58
N ALA A 382 8.22 35.06 11.25
CA ALA A 382 7.78 35.65 9.99
C ALA A 382 8.68 35.29 8.79
N ASP A 383 9.64 34.36 8.94
CA ASP A 383 10.63 34.01 7.90
C ASP A 383 10.05 33.17 6.75
N VAL A 384 8.81 32.71 6.91
CA VAL A 384 8.05 31.99 5.89
C VAL A 384 7.46 32.98 4.89
N ALA A 385 8.08 33.06 3.71
CA ALA A 385 7.64 33.88 2.58
C ALA A 385 6.29 33.38 2.00
N GLY A 386 6.05 32.07 2.00
CA GLY A 386 4.82 31.48 1.48
C GLY A 386 4.51 30.13 2.13
N ALA A 387 3.22 29.78 2.17
CA ALA A 387 2.76 28.50 2.68
C ALA A 387 1.56 28.04 1.84
N TRP A 388 1.44 26.73 1.61
CA TRP A 388 0.38 26.11 0.81
C TRP A 388 -0.09 24.81 1.45
N LEU A 389 -1.40 24.56 1.33
CA LEU A 389 -2.02 23.29 1.68
C LEU A 389 -2.61 22.69 0.39
N ASN A 390 -2.12 21.52 -0.03
CA ASN A 390 -2.56 20.87 -1.27
C ASN A 390 -2.53 21.82 -2.48
N GLY A 391 -1.46 22.60 -2.63
CA GLY A 391 -1.32 23.62 -3.70
C GLY A 391 -2.11 24.91 -3.49
N THR A 392 -3.04 24.95 -2.53
CA THR A 392 -3.80 26.17 -2.23
C THR A 392 -3.03 27.05 -1.27
N ALA A 393 -2.82 28.32 -1.65
CA ALA A 393 -2.08 29.27 -0.81
C ALA A 393 -2.77 29.48 0.54
N ILE A 394 -1.97 29.47 1.61
CA ILE A 394 -2.38 29.79 2.97
C ILE A 394 -2.08 31.28 3.20
N PRO A 395 -3.08 32.17 3.20
CA PRO A 395 -2.85 33.61 3.23
C PRO A 395 -2.25 34.04 4.57
N ALA A 396 -1.33 35.01 4.52
CA ALA A 396 -0.94 35.73 5.72
C ALA A 396 -2.09 36.67 6.13
N ALA A 397 -2.58 36.54 7.36
CA ALA A 397 -3.57 37.48 7.89
C ALA A 397 -2.91 38.83 8.21
N ALA A 398 -3.61 39.93 7.94
CA ALA A 398 -3.14 41.28 8.28
C ALA A 398 -2.91 41.38 9.81
N GLY A 399 -1.68 41.66 10.23
CA GLY A 399 -1.31 41.76 11.65
C GLY A 399 -1.09 40.42 12.39
N ALA A 400 -1.26 39.27 11.73
CA ALA A 400 -1.07 37.94 12.30
C ALA A 400 -0.25 37.03 11.37
N ALA A 401 0.94 37.49 10.95
CA ALA A 401 1.80 36.78 10.00
C ALA A 401 2.20 35.35 10.46
N THR A 402 2.20 35.12 11.77
CA THR A 402 2.55 33.85 12.43
C THR A 402 1.36 32.92 12.66
N SER A 403 0.12 33.38 12.49
CA SER A 403 -1.09 32.55 12.64
C SER A 403 -1.90 32.64 11.37
N ARG A 404 -1.89 31.58 10.56
CA ARG A 404 -2.51 31.58 9.23
C ARG A 404 -3.65 30.55 9.16
N PRO A 405 -4.90 30.95 8.85
CA PRO A 405 -5.99 29.99 8.75
C PRO A 405 -5.78 29.05 7.57
N LEU A 406 -5.94 27.75 7.79
CA LEU A 406 -5.90 26.78 6.70
C LEU A 406 -7.12 27.00 5.78
N PRO A 407 -6.95 26.96 4.45
CA PRO A 407 -8.05 27.11 3.51
C PRO A 407 -8.98 25.89 3.63
N SER A 408 -10.16 26.07 4.23
CA SER A 408 -11.11 24.99 4.54
C SER A 408 -11.50 24.15 3.33
N ALA A 409 -11.62 24.77 2.15
CA ALA A 409 -11.94 24.10 0.89
C ALA A 409 -10.80 23.18 0.39
N ALA A 410 -9.57 23.38 0.84
CA ALA A 410 -8.42 22.55 0.45
C ALA A 410 -8.08 21.48 1.51
N VAL A 411 -8.62 21.59 2.73
CA VAL A 411 -8.44 20.57 3.77
C VAL A 411 -9.16 19.29 3.35
N LEU A 412 -8.46 18.16 3.42
CA LEU A 412 -9.00 16.82 3.26
C LEU A 412 -9.22 16.21 4.65
N PRO A 413 -10.47 16.21 5.18
CA PRO A 413 -10.78 15.58 6.46
C PRO A 413 -10.50 14.07 6.40
N ASP A 414 -9.87 13.53 7.44
CA ASP A 414 -9.41 12.13 7.57
C ASP A 414 -8.38 11.65 6.52
N GLY A 415 -8.16 12.44 5.48
CA GLY A 415 -7.16 12.25 4.44
C GLY A 415 -5.79 12.82 4.77
N ILE A 416 -4.87 12.63 3.83
CA ILE A 416 -3.48 13.09 3.92
C ILE A 416 -3.34 14.39 3.13
N ASN A 417 -2.91 15.45 3.80
CA ASN A 417 -2.73 16.77 3.23
C ASN A 417 -1.25 17.06 3.02
N LEU A 418 -0.86 17.61 1.87
CA LEU A 418 0.47 18.14 1.63
C LEU A 418 0.55 19.56 2.20
N LEU A 419 1.49 19.81 3.11
CA LEU A 419 1.84 21.14 3.58
C LEU A 419 3.20 21.53 2.99
N VAL A 420 3.24 22.67 2.30
CA VAL A 420 4.47 23.23 1.71
C VAL A 420 4.75 24.61 2.26
N LEU A 421 6.01 24.91 2.54
CA LEU A 421 6.49 26.22 2.94
C LEU A 421 7.60 26.67 2.01
N LYS A 422 7.70 27.99 1.82
CA LYS A 422 8.81 28.66 1.15
C LYS A 422 9.42 29.67 2.11
N LEU A 423 10.69 29.54 2.40
CA LEU A 423 11.44 30.49 3.25
C LEU A 423 11.97 31.66 2.41
N GLN A 424 12.19 32.80 3.06
CA GLN A 424 12.82 33.97 2.44
C GLN A 424 14.24 33.63 1.92
N PRO A 425 14.59 33.99 0.66
CA PRO A 425 15.94 33.78 0.12
C PRO A 425 17.04 34.43 0.97
N GLY A 426 18.22 33.82 1.02
CA GLY A 426 19.41 34.39 1.68
C GLY A 426 19.35 34.41 3.22
N LYS A 427 18.31 33.86 3.86
CA LYS A 427 18.32 33.64 5.31
C LYS A 427 19.16 32.41 5.67
N SER A 428 19.83 32.51 6.82
CA SER A 428 20.69 31.51 7.48
C SER A 428 20.23 30.06 7.25
N GLY A 429 21.18 29.10 7.24
CA GLY A 429 20.88 27.67 7.20
C GLY A 429 19.99 27.14 8.34
N THR A 430 19.59 27.96 9.31
CA THR A 430 18.61 27.60 10.34
C THR A 430 17.20 27.45 9.75
N LEU A 431 16.60 26.29 9.95
CA LEU A 431 15.24 25.96 9.55
C LEU A 431 14.29 26.04 10.74
N CYS A 432 13.72 27.23 10.96
CA CYS A 432 12.81 27.56 12.06
C CYS A 432 13.40 27.29 13.46
N SER A 433 13.34 28.28 14.37
CA SER A 433 13.87 28.11 15.73
C SER A 433 13.02 27.20 16.62
N GLU A 434 11.76 26.99 16.26
CA GLU A 434 10.81 26.15 16.99
C GLU A 434 9.95 25.34 16.02
N ALA A 435 9.32 24.27 16.52
CA ALA A 435 8.42 23.45 15.74
C ALA A 435 7.17 24.22 15.33
N LEU A 436 6.77 24.08 14.07
CA LEU A 436 5.47 24.55 13.59
C LEU A 436 4.35 23.73 14.24
N ARG A 437 3.16 24.32 14.32
CA ARG A 437 1.98 23.61 14.86
C ARG A 437 0.75 23.87 14.00
N ILE A 438 -0.15 22.91 13.95
CA ILE A 438 -1.52 23.14 13.49
C ILE A 438 -2.42 23.18 14.72
N GLN A 439 -3.08 24.31 14.94
CA GLN A 439 -3.99 24.53 16.06
C GLN A 439 -5.44 24.40 15.59
N CYS A 440 -6.22 23.55 16.25
CA CYS A 440 -7.66 23.37 16.04
C CYS A 440 -8.37 23.54 17.39
N GLY A 441 -8.93 24.73 17.64
CA GLY A 441 -9.51 25.05 18.96
C GLY A 441 -8.45 24.98 20.08
N GLN A 442 -8.66 24.09 21.05
CA GLN A 442 -7.70 23.82 22.14
C GLN A 442 -6.68 22.72 21.81
N GLN A 443 -6.88 21.98 20.72
CA GLN A 443 -5.98 20.91 20.31
C GLN A 443 -4.88 21.45 19.39
N SER A 444 -3.67 20.89 19.53
CA SER A 444 -2.53 21.24 18.71
C SER A 444 -1.83 19.99 18.19
N LEU A 445 -1.46 19.99 16.92
CA LEU A 445 -0.58 19.00 16.32
C LEU A 445 0.81 19.62 16.11
N SER A 446 1.82 19.09 16.78
CA SER A 446 3.22 19.49 16.55
C SER A 446 3.72 18.92 15.23
N LEU A 447 4.43 19.73 14.46
CA LEU A 447 5.11 19.32 13.22
C LEU A 447 6.64 19.20 13.43
N ASP A 448 7.04 18.84 14.65
CA ASP A 448 8.42 18.51 15.04
C ASP A 448 8.78 17.13 14.54
N GLY A 449 9.77 17.04 13.66
CA GLY A 449 10.21 15.78 13.10
C GLY A 449 10.83 15.94 11.71
N ARG A 450 10.68 14.89 10.91
CA ARG A 450 11.27 14.86 9.58
C ARG A 450 10.38 15.56 8.55
N TRP A 451 11.00 16.43 7.79
CA TRP A 451 10.45 17.09 6.62
C TRP A 451 11.33 16.76 5.40
N GLN A 452 10.91 17.21 4.23
CA GLN A 452 11.76 17.26 3.05
C GLN A 452 12.06 18.70 2.67
N TRP A 453 13.25 18.95 2.12
CA TRP A 453 13.67 20.26 1.66
C TRP A 453 14.31 20.22 0.27
N GLN A 454 14.25 21.35 -0.43
CA GLN A 454 14.94 21.60 -1.68
C GLN A 454 15.21 23.10 -1.86
N ARG A 455 16.28 23.48 -2.57
CA ARG A 455 16.50 24.84 -3.06
C ARG A 455 16.00 24.99 -4.49
N ASP A 456 15.12 25.97 -4.72
CA ASP A 456 14.58 26.26 -6.06
C ASP A 456 14.04 27.70 -6.16
N ASN A 457 14.36 28.39 -7.26
CA ASN A 457 13.91 29.77 -7.55
C ASN A 457 12.93 29.90 -8.72
N GLY A 458 12.72 28.85 -9.52
CA GLY A 458 12.06 28.94 -10.83
C GLY A 458 10.87 27.99 -11.03
N THR A 459 10.70 27.01 -10.15
CA THR A 459 9.66 26.00 -10.18
C THR A 459 8.62 26.29 -9.10
N ASP A 460 7.34 26.10 -9.43
CA ASP A 460 6.29 26.06 -8.42
C ASP A 460 6.30 24.68 -7.73
N LEU A 461 6.76 24.65 -6.49
CA LEU A 461 6.83 23.44 -5.65
C LEU A 461 5.69 23.34 -4.63
N SER A 462 4.65 24.19 -4.76
CA SER A 462 3.53 24.25 -3.81
C SER A 462 2.59 23.04 -3.84
N SER A 463 2.67 22.22 -4.89
CA SER A 463 1.77 21.09 -5.14
C SER A 463 2.52 19.90 -5.78
N ILE A 464 1.80 18.80 -5.93
CA ILE A 464 2.22 17.59 -6.63
C ILE A 464 1.04 17.10 -7.51
N PRO A 465 1.29 16.34 -8.59
CA PRO A 465 0.24 15.93 -9.53
C PRO A 465 -0.74 14.89 -8.97
N LEU A 466 -0.43 14.23 -7.86
CA LEU A 466 -1.26 13.20 -7.23
C LEU A 466 -1.67 13.60 -5.81
N PRO A 467 -2.77 13.06 -5.26
CA PRO A 467 -3.04 13.17 -3.83
C PRO A 467 -1.83 12.71 -2.99
N ALA A 468 -1.57 13.42 -1.88
CA ALA A 468 -0.37 13.23 -1.07
C ALA A 468 -0.16 11.78 -0.58
N GLN A 469 -1.24 11.06 -0.31
CA GLN A 469 -1.19 9.65 0.09
C GLN A 469 -0.53 8.74 -0.96
N PHE A 470 -0.60 9.09 -2.25
CA PHE A 470 0.04 8.35 -3.34
C PHE A 470 1.43 8.89 -3.67
N GLY A 471 1.64 10.21 -3.60
CA GLY A 471 2.88 10.85 -4.05
C GLY A 471 3.98 10.96 -2.98
N ILE A 472 3.67 10.80 -1.70
CA ILE A 472 4.61 11.08 -0.62
C ILE A 472 4.83 9.85 0.26
N GLY A 473 6.10 9.60 0.58
CA GLY A 473 6.55 8.54 1.47
C GLY A 473 6.04 8.71 2.91
N SER A 474 6.10 7.61 3.67
CA SER A 474 5.65 7.58 5.07
C SER A 474 6.48 8.45 6.01
N ASP A 475 7.67 8.85 5.58
CA ASP A 475 8.74 9.34 6.43
C ASP A 475 8.64 10.82 6.82
N ILE A 476 7.68 11.54 6.23
CA ILE A 476 7.37 12.95 6.52
C ILE A 476 5.90 13.16 6.89
N LEU A 477 5.26 12.13 7.46
CA LEU A 477 3.89 12.19 7.95
C LEU A 477 3.82 12.72 9.38
N PHE A 478 2.91 13.66 9.61
CA PHE A 478 2.48 14.10 10.92
C PHE A 478 1.01 13.71 11.13
N GLU A 479 0.74 12.91 12.15
CA GLU A 479 -0.63 12.58 12.57
C GLU A 479 -0.77 12.72 14.10
N PRO A 480 -1.96 13.06 14.61
CA PRO A 480 -2.20 13.06 16.05
C PRO A 480 -1.90 11.69 16.64
N THR A 481 -1.22 11.65 17.79
CA THR A 481 -1.04 10.41 18.55
C THR A 481 -2.40 9.79 18.86
N ARG A 482 -2.56 8.53 18.46
CA ARG A 482 -3.79 7.75 18.65
C ARG A 482 -4.08 7.43 20.11
#